data_AF-A0A8H5RA96-F1
#
_entry.id   AF-A0A8H5RA96-F1
#
_cell.length_a   1.000
_cell.length_b   1.000
_cell.length_c   1.000
_cell.angle_alpha   90.00
_cell.angle_beta   90.00
_cell.angle_gamma   90.00
#
_symmetry.space_group_name_H-M   'P 1'
#
loop_
_entity.id
_entity.type
_entity.pdbx_description
1 polymer ?
#
loop_
_entity_poly.entity_id
_entity_poly.type
_entity_poly.pdbx_seq_one_letter_code
_entity_poly.pdbx_strand_id
1 'polypeptide(L)'
;MVDLYQKAKARFFYGDNRMSLASVISALLLQWWSPTGPEQFSLGNSGFWLAHQLGLHREPSEGAHRGLRRRIWWTIVTRDILISIGVGRPRMINLEDSNVSPPTPADFQEESEGADVFIANVKICCIMGDLAERRRRSQFTPPHQQATQNAFRQWLHGLPPRLRLFTLDSEAKIPNIYNLESRQLHVVFFVTLIILTNADNPLAASVTSLIASSFIASMFAEMQEAGDLQRLGPIFAFHSLAAALPLLSAQRLPSVSSCAAADFDKIYSALQELAEKWGSARGPLEPLMTAKQRTRVAAESSDLLESILPPSRDLFSEFGSSTCSLW
;
A
#
# COMPACT_ATOMS: atom_id res chain seq x y z
N MET A 1 -17.17 18.19 -7.59
CA MET A 1 -15.94 17.48 -7.97
C MET A 1 -16.17 16.42 -9.07
N VAL A 2 -17.20 15.58 -8.95
CA VAL A 2 -17.55 14.53 -9.95
C VAL A 2 -17.78 15.10 -11.36
N ASP A 3 -18.44 16.25 -11.48
CA ASP A 3 -18.73 16.91 -12.77
C ASP A 3 -17.46 17.39 -13.51
N LEU A 4 -16.48 17.97 -12.79
CA LEU A 4 -15.20 18.37 -13.38
C LEU A 4 -14.36 17.17 -13.82
N TYR A 5 -14.38 16.09 -13.03
CA TYR A 5 -13.72 14.84 -13.40
C TYR A 5 -14.30 14.24 -14.68
N GLN A 6 -15.63 14.12 -14.78
CA GLN A 6 -16.29 13.58 -15.97
C GLN A 6 -16.05 14.46 -17.20
N LYS A 7 -16.05 15.79 -17.04
CA LYS A 7 -15.70 16.74 -18.11
C LYS A 7 -14.25 16.60 -18.58
N ALA A 8 -13.30 16.46 -17.65
CA ALA A 8 -11.90 16.27 -17.98
C ALA A 8 -11.65 14.89 -18.62
N LYS A 9 -12.30 13.84 -18.13
CA LYS A 9 -12.29 12.49 -18.72
C LYS A 9 -12.87 12.50 -20.13
N ALA A 10 -14.02 13.14 -20.34
CA ALA A 10 -14.63 13.27 -21.66
C ALA A 10 -13.71 14.01 -22.64
N ARG A 11 -13.09 15.13 -22.23
CA ARG A 11 -12.09 15.82 -23.07
C ARG A 11 -10.84 14.98 -23.34
N PHE A 12 -10.43 14.15 -22.39
CA PHE A 12 -9.28 13.27 -22.59
C PHE A 12 -9.56 12.17 -23.63
N PHE A 13 -10.72 11.51 -23.54
CA PHE A 13 -11.06 10.38 -24.42
C PHE A 13 -11.65 10.81 -25.77
N TYR A 14 -12.33 11.97 -25.85
CA TYR A 14 -13.02 12.43 -27.07
C TYR A 14 -12.43 13.71 -27.68
N GLY A 15 -11.40 14.30 -27.08
CA GLY A 15 -10.68 15.44 -27.66
C GLY A 15 -9.61 15.02 -28.67
N ASP A 16 -9.21 15.94 -29.54
CA ASP A 16 -8.11 15.75 -30.51
C ASP A 16 -6.75 15.74 -29.78
N ASN A 17 -6.47 14.64 -29.09
CA ASN A 17 -5.25 14.45 -28.34
C ASN A 17 -4.22 13.73 -29.20
N ARG A 18 -3.31 14.49 -29.81
CA ARG A 18 -2.04 13.93 -30.28
C ARG A 18 -1.38 13.20 -29.12
N MET A 19 -0.95 11.94 -29.34
CA MET A 19 -0.35 11.07 -28.32
C MET A 19 0.92 11.72 -27.74
N SER A 20 0.75 12.50 -26.67
CA SER A 20 1.82 13.29 -26.06
C SER A 20 2.07 12.82 -24.62
N LEU A 21 3.22 13.20 -24.07
CA LEU A 21 3.53 12.95 -22.66
C LEU A 21 2.50 13.62 -21.73
N ALA A 22 1.99 14.79 -22.12
CA ALA A 22 0.90 15.48 -21.42
C ALA A 22 -0.37 14.61 -21.35
N SER A 23 -0.71 13.90 -22.42
CA SER A 23 -1.85 12.97 -22.42
C SER A 23 -1.67 11.84 -21.41
N VAL A 24 -0.47 11.27 -21.27
CA VAL A 24 -0.20 10.26 -20.23
C VAL A 24 -0.32 10.84 -18.83
N ILE A 25 0.25 12.02 -18.59
CA ILE A 25 0.16 12.69 -17.29
C ILE A 25 -1.31 12.99 -16.96
N SER A 26 -2.09 13.52 -17.90
CA SER A 26 -3.51 13.76 -17.73
C SER A 26 -4.28 12.46 -17.46
N ALA A 27 -3.98 11.38 -18.18
CA ALA A 27 -4.58 10.07 -17.94
C ALA A 27 -4.28 9.60 -16.51
N LEU A 28 -3.02 9.66 -16.08
CA LEU A 28 -2.59 9.25 -14.73
C LEU A 28 -3.31 10.03 -13.63
N LEU A 29 -3.41 11.35 -13.77
CA LEU A 29 -4.11 12.22 -12.83
C LEU A 29 -5.61 11.92 -12.78
N LEU A 30 -6.25 11.67 -13.94
CA LEU A 30 -7.67 11.33 -14.01
C LEU A 30 -7.95 9.92 -13.48
N GLN A 31 -7.06 8.96 -13.74
CA GLN A 31 -7.26 7.58 -13.29
C GLN A 31 -7.11 7.41 -11.77
N TRP A 32 -6.64 8.43 -11.05
CA TRP A 32 -6.66 8.47 -9.58
C TRP A 32 -8.08 8.66 -9.01
N TRP A 33 -9.00 9.18 -9.82
CA TRP A 33 -10.40 9.33 -9.46
C TRP A 33 -11.23 8.22 -10.12
N SER A 34 -11.54 7.14 -9.41
CA SER A 34 -12.59 6.19 -9.83
C SER A 34 -13.81 6.42 -8.96
N PRO A 35 -14.87 7.06 -9.47
CA PRO A 35 -16.11 7.25 -8.72
C PRO A 35 -16.87 5.92 -8.51
N THR A 36 -16.46 4.85 -9.19
CA THR A 36 -17.12 3.54 -9.22
C THR A 36 -16.24 2.49 -8.57
N GLY A 37 -16.86 1.55 -7.85
CA GLY A 37 -16.18 0.43 -7.20
C GLY A 37 -15.52 -0.54 -8.21
N PRO A 38 -14.66 -1.47 -7.73
CA PRO A 38 -13.91 -2.40 -8.57
C PRO A 38 -14.79 -3.32 -9.43
N GLU A 39 -16.07 -3.47 -9.07
CA GLU A 39 -17.07 -4.31 -9.75
C GLU A 39 -17.51 -3.76 -11.12
N GLN A 40 -17.35 -2.45 -11.36
CA GLN A 40 -17.61 -1.86 -12.67
C GLN A 40 -16.29 -1.81 -13.43
N PHE A 41 -16.15 -2.71 -14.41
CA PHE A 41 -15.02 -2.84 -15.33
C PHE A 41 -14.41 -1.47 -15.64
N SER A 42 -13.22 -1.22 -15.10
CA SER A 42 -12.43 -0.07 -15.51
C SER A 42 -11.99 -0.29 -16.96
N LEU A 43 -12.81 0.16 -17.92
CA LEU A 43 -12.44 0.22 -19.35
C LEU A 43 -11.16 1.07 -19.62
N GLY A 44 -10.56 1.68 -18.59
CA GLY A 44 -9.36 2.52 -18.66
C GLY A 44 -8.03 1.76 -18.77
N ASN A 45 -7.96 0.64 -19.49
CA ASN A 45 -6.70 -0.05 -19.82
C ASN A 45 -5.87 0.70 -20.89
N SER A 46 -6.33 1.86 -21.38
CA SER A 46 -5.62 2.64 -22.40
C SER A 46 -4.29 3.25 -21.93
N GLY A 47 -4.14 3.54 -20.64
CA GLY A 47 -2.92 4.17 -20.11
C GLY A 47 -1.65 3.33 -20.24
N PHE A 48 -1.76 2.01 -20.02
CA PHE A 48 -0.65 1.06 -20.19
C PHE A 48 -0.20 0.95 -21.65
N TRP A 49 -1.16 0.78 -22.57
CA TRP A 49 -0.90 0.66 -24.00
C TRP A 49 -0.33 1.97 -24.55
N LEU A 50 -0.84 3.11 -24.10
CA LEU A 50 -0.32 4.42 -24.45
C LEU A 50 1.12 4.60 -23.95
N ALA A 51 1.45 4.16 -22.73
CA ALA A 51 2.81 4.21 -22.21
C ALA A 51 3.77 3.35 -23.03
N HIS A 52 3.33 2.16 -23.47
CA HIS A 52 4.11 1.30 -24.37
C HIS A 52 4.31 1.94 -25.74
N GLN A 53 3.25 2.48 -26.33
CA GLN A 53 3.31 3.18 -27.63
C GLN A 53 4.23 4.40 -27.61
N LEU A 54 4.27 5.13 -26.49
CA LEU A 54 5.17 6.26 -26.29
C LEU A 54 6.60 5.86 -25.90
N GLY A 55 6.87 4.55 -25.78
CA GLY A 55 8.19 4.02 -25.44
C GLY A 55 8.63 4.32 -24.00
N LEU A 56 7.69 4.56 -23.07
CA LEU A 56 8.02 4.89 -21.68
C LEU A 56 8.62 3.72 -20.90
N HIS A 57 8.43 2.49 -21.37
CA HIS A 57 9.07 1.28 -20.86
C HIS A 57 10.54 1.17 -21.27
N ARG A 58 11.02 2.07 -22.15
CA ARG A 58 12.41 2.12 -22.61
C ARG A 58 13.17 3.24 -21.91
N GLU A 59 14.40 2.93 -21.51
CA GLU A 59 15.31 3.89 -20.91
C GLU A 59 15.44 5.14 -21.80
N PRO A 60 15.04 6.33 -21.32
CA PRO A 60 15.20 7.55 -22.09
C PRO A 60 16.67 7.87 -22.34
N SER A 61 16.97 8.35 -23.55
CA SER A 61 18.27 8.96 -23.86
C SER A 61 18.58 10.13 -22.92
N GLU A 62 19.87 10.42 -22.76
CA GLU A 62 20.33 11.57 -21.99
C GLU A 62 19.68 12.88 -22.48
N GLY A 63 19.29 13.73 -21.53
CA GLY A 63 18.62 15.01 -21.83
C GLY A 63 17.69 15.50 -20.72
N ALA A 64 17.18 16.73 -20.90
CA ALA A 64 16.42 17.45 -19.87
C ALA A 64 15.13 16.75 -19.40
N HIS A 65 14.56 15.85 -20.21
CA HIS A 65 13.32 15.14 -19.88
C HIS A 65 13.52 13.71 -19.37
N ARG A 66 14.77 13.25 -19.24
CA ARG A 66 15.11 11.88 -18.82
C ARG A 66 14.51 11.53 -17.46
N GLY A 67 14.78 12.36 -16.45
CA GLY A 67 14.25 12.17 -15.09
C GLY A 67 12.72 12.20 -15.03
N LEU A 68 12.08 13.11 -15.78
CA LEU A 68 10.62 13.15 -15.89
C LEU A 68 10.03 11.88 -16.50
N ARG A 69 10.61 11.38 -17.59
CA ARG A 69 10.15 10.13 -18.24
C ARG A 69 10.27 8.93 -17.31
N ARG A 70 11.39 8.80 -16.59
CA ARG A 70 11.57 7.75 -15.56
C ARG A 70 10.51 7.84 -14.47
N ARG A 71 10.27 9.04 -13.92
CA ARG A 71 9.24 9.24 -12.89
C ARG A 71 7.84 8.89 -13.38
N ILE A 72 7.50 9.22 -14.62
CA ILE A 72 6.21 8.84 -15.22
C ILE A 72 6.10 7.32 -15.36
N TRP A 73 7.13 6.65 -15.88
CA TRP A 73 7.16 5.19 -15.99
C TRP A 73 6.97 4.51 -14.62
N TRP A 74 7.75 4.90 -13.62
CA TRP A 74 7.66 4.31 -12.29
C TRP A 74 6.34 4.65 -11.57
N THR A 75 5.69 5.77 -11.91
CA THR A 75 4.32 6.06 -11.45
C THR A 75 3.32 5.07 -12.05
N ILE A 76 3.46 4.74 -13.34
CA ILE A 76 2.61 3.75 -14.02
C ILE A 76 2.82 2.35 -13.42
N VAL A 77 4.08 1.97 -13.18
CA VAL A 77 4.46 0.68 -12.57
C VAL A 77 3.87 0.54 -11.17
N THR A 78 4.11 1.49 -10.28
CA THR A 78 3.60 1.43 -8.90
C THR A 78 2.08 1.40 -8.87
N ARG A 79 1.43 2.15 -9.76
CA ARG A 79 -0.02 2.14 -9.91
C ARG A 79 -0.55 0.78 -10.37
N ASP A 80 0.06 0.16 -11.38
CA ASP A 80 -0.35 -1.17 -11.85
C ASP A 80 -0.19 -2.22 -10.74
N ILE A 81 0.90 -2.16 -9.97
CA ILE A 81 1.10 -3.03 -8.81
C ILE A 81 -0.04 -2.86 -7.79
N LEU A 82 -0.28 -1.63 -7.34
CA LEU A 82 -1.26 -1.34 -6.30
C LEU A 82 -2.68 -1.76 -6.72
N ILE A 83 -3.08 -1.42 -7.94
CA ILE A 83 -4.40 -1.81 -8.47
C ILE A 83 -4.49 -3.32 -8.59
N SER A 84 -3.48 -3.97 -9.17
CA SER A 84 -3.53 -5.40 -9.43
C SER A 84 -3.66 -6.20 -8.14
N ILE A 85 -2.97 -5.78 -7.08
CA ILE A 85 -3.11 -6.35 -5.74
C ILE A 85 -4.49 -6.05 -5.17
N GLY A 86 -4.94 -4.79 -5.22
CA GLY A 86 -6.22 -4.38 -4.63
C GLY A 86 -7.43 -5.08 -5.23
N VAL A 87 -7.38 -5.44 -6.53
CA VAL A 87 -8.47 -6.15 -7.22
C VAL A 87 -8.22 -7.65 -7.41
N GLY A 88 -7.06 -8.17 -6.96
CA GLY A 88 -6.71 -9.59 -7.05
C GLY A 88 -6.42 -10.09 -8.48
N ARG A 89 -5.91 -9.24 -9.37
CA ARG A 89 -5.54 -9.63 -10.76
C ARG A 89 -4.01 -9.69 -10.93
N PRO A 90 -3.50 -10.43 -11.95
CA PRO A 90 -2.14 -10.25 -12.46
C PRO A 90 -1.75 -8.79 -12.70
N ARG A 91 -0.49 -8.43 -12.41
CA ARG A 91 0.10 -7.19 -12.94
C ARG A 91 0.07 -7.22 -14.46
N MET A 92 -0.26 -6.08 -15.07
CA MET A 92 -0.22 -5.94 -16.53
C MET A 92 1.21 -5.70 -17.02
N ILE A 93 2.04 -5.02 -16.22
CA ILE A 93 3.42 -4.70 -16.57
C ILE A 93 4.33 -5.84 -16.09
N ASN A 94 5.02 -6.47 -17.02
CA ASN A 94 6.21 -7.25 -16.72
C ASN A 94 7.43 -6.34 -16.73
N LEU A 95 8.16 -6.27 -15.60
CA LEU A 95 9.36 -5.44 -15.52
C LEU A 95 10.52 -5.99 -16.35
N GLU A 96 10.50 -7.27 -16.73
CA GLU A 96 11.49 -7.85 -17.66
C GLU A 96 11.38 -7.25 -19.08
N ASP A 97 10.22 -6.71 -19.45
CA ASP A 97 9.99 -6.02 -20.73
C ASP A 97 10.38 -4.53 -20.69
N SER A 98 10.91 -4.06 -19.55
CA SER A 98 11.38 -2.68 -19.36
C SER A 98 12.86 -2.64 -19.02
N ASN A 99 13.58 -1.71 -19.64
CA ASN A 99 14.97 -1.42 -19.28
C ASN A 99 15.14 -0.07 -18.57
N VAL A 100 14.05 0.51 -18.04
CA VAL A 100 14.11 1.77 -17.29
C VAL A 100 14.71 1.52 -15.91
N SER A 101 15.80 2.23 -15.61
CA SER A 101 16.49 2.15 -14.33
C SER A 101 15.60 2.66 -13.19
N PRO A 102 15.75 2.12 -11.96
CA PRO A 102 15.08 2.66 -10.78
C PRO A 102 15.30 4.16 -10.59
N PRO A 103 14.32 4.90 -10.02
CA PRO A 103 14.45 6.33 -9.83
C PRO A 103 15.52 6.63 -8.78
N THR A 104 16.24 7.72 -9.01
CA THR A 104 17.32 8.24 -8.17
C THR A 104 17.07 9.72 -7.86
N PRO A 105 17.75 10.30 -6.85
CA PRO A 105 17.62 11.73 -6.57
C PRO A 105 17.95 12.62 -7.79
N ALA A 106 18.86 12.18 -8.66
CA ALA A 106 19.23 12.87 -9.90
C ALA A 106 18.10 12.95 -10.95
N ASP A 107 17.01 12.20 -10.78
CA ASP A 107 15.85 12.26 -11.67
C ASP A 107 14.90 13.43 -11.33
N PHE A 108 15.22 14.22 -10.30
CA PHE A 108 14.46 15.36 -9.80
C PHE A 108 15.26 16.65 -10.04
N GLN A 109 14.56 17.74 -10.39
CA GLN A 109 15.19 19.04 -10.70
C GLN A 109 15.71 19.75 -9.45
N GLU A 110 15.16 19.42 -8.28
CA GLU A 110 15.54 19.96 -6.98
C GLU A 110 15.61 18.81 -5.98
N GLU A 111 16.56 18.88 -5.04
CA GLU A 111 16.58 18.05 -3.83
C GLU A 111 15.33 18.39 -3.01
N SER A 112 14.24 17.73 -3.35
CA SER A 112 12.93 17.94 -2.73
C SER A 112 12.59 16.75 -1.85
N GLU A 113 11.87 17.01 -0.77
CA GLU A 113 11.41 15.96 0.13
C GLU A 113 10.56 14.90 -0.61
N GLY A 114 9.86 15.32 -1.66
CA GLY A 114 9.07 14.45 -2.54
C GLY A 114 9.89 13.46 -3.35
N ALA A 115 11.18 13.72 -3.59
CA ALA A 115 12.06 12.77 -4.27
C ALA A 115 12.26 11.49 -3.45
N ASP A 116 12.59 11.63 -2.17
CA ASP A 116 12.79 10.48 -1.29
C ASP A 116 11.51 9.69 -1.06
N VAL A 117 10.37 10.39 -0.91
CA VAL A 117 9.06 9.74 -0.81
C VAL A 117 8.77 8.92 -2.06
N PHE A 118 8.98 9.50 -3.25
CA PHE A 118 8.75 8.79 -4.51
C PHE A 118 9.65 7.56 -4.65
N ILE A 119 10.94 7.70 -4.36
CA ILE A 119 11.91 6.60 -4.45
C ILE A 119 11.55 5.49 -3.45
N ALA A 120 11.25 5.85 -2.20
CA ALA A 120 10.82 4.90 -1.17
C ALA A 120 9.53 4.19 -1.55
N ASN A 121 8.54 4.92 -2.08
CA ASN A 121 7.26 4.38 -2.53
C ASN A 121 7.44 3.38 -3.69
N VAL A 122 8.25 3.74 -4.69
CA VAL A 122 8.56 2.84 -5.81
C VAL A 122 9.17 1.54 -5.32
N LYS A 123 10.16 1.62 -4.42
CA LYS A 123 10.83 0.44 -3.87
C LYS A 123 9.87 -0.46 -3.10
N ILE A 124 9.08 0.07 -2.16
CA ILE A 124 8.17 -0.76 -1.35
C ILE A 124 7.04 -1.36 -2.19
N CYS A 125 6.51 -0.61 -3.16
CA CYS A 125 5.53 -1.15 -4.11
C CYS A 125 6.14 -2.28 -4.94
N CYS A 126 7.38 -2.18 -5.43
CA CYS A 126 8.01 -3.26 -6.18
C CYS A 126 8.17 -4.53 -5.34
N ILE A 127 8.62 -4.41 -4.08
CA ILE A 127 8.70 -5.54 -3.13
C ILE A 127 7.33 -6.20 -2.99
N MET A 128 6.27 -5.40 -2.79
CA MET A 128 4.90 -5.89 -2.67
C MET A 128 4.40 -6.59 -3.94
N GLY A 129 4.66 -6.01 -5.11
CA GLY A 129 4.27 -6.55 -6.41
C GLY A 129 4.95 -7.89 -6.71
N ASP A 130 6.23 -8.01 -6.40
CA ASP A 130 6.99 -9.25 -6.63
C ASP A 130 6.56 -10.37 -5.68
N LEU A 131 6.29 -10.03 -4.41
CA LEU A 131 5.70 -10.94 -3.45
C LEU A 131 4.34 -11.45 -3.93
N ALA A 132 3.43 -10.54 -4.29
CA ALA A 132 2.08 -10.88 -4.72
C ALA A 132 2.10 -11.76 -5.98
N GLU A 133 2.95 -11.42 -6.97
CA GLU A 133 3.05 -12.18 -8.22
C GLU A 133 3.62 -13.59 -8.00
N ARG A 134 4.66 -13.75 -7.17
CA ARG A 134 5.23 -15.07 -6.83
C ARG A 134 4.24 -15.95 -6.09
N ARG A 135 3.49 -15.39 -5.14
CA ARG A 135 2.42 -16.10 -4.41
C ARG A 135 1.33 -16.54 -5.38
N ARG A 136 0.87 -15.65 -6.26
CA ARG A 136 -0.17 -15.93 -7.27
C ARG A 136 0.22 -17.04 -8.25
N ARG A 137 1.51 -17.12 -8.62
CA ARG A 137 2.05 -18.18 -9.49
C ARG A 137 2.37 -19.49 -8.75
N SER A 138 2.10 -19.58 -7.45
CA SER A 138 2.47 -20.72 -6.61
C SER A 138 3.98 -21.01 -6.63
N GLN A 139 4.80 -19.96 -6.82
CA GLN A 139 6.27 -20.04 -6.89
C GLN A 139 6.94 -19.54 -5.59
N PHE A 140 6.18 -19.35 -4.53
CA PHE A 140 6.71 -18.80 -3.28
C PHE A 140 7.35 -19.91 -2.43
N THR A 141 8.68 -19.84 -2.28
CA THR A 141 9.50 -20.83 -1.56
C THR A 141 10.26 -20.15 -0.41
N PRO A 142 10.83 -20.90 0.55
CA PRO A 142 11.58 -20.30 1.65
C PRO A 142 12.72 -19.35 1.23
N PRO A 143 13.51 -19.63 0.17
CA PRO A 143 14.47 -18.66 -0.36
C PRO A 143 13.84 -17.35 -0.84
N HIS A 144 12.65 -17.42 -1.47
CA HIS A 144 11.92 -16.22 -1.87
C HIS A 144 11.43 -15.42 -0.67
N GLN A 145 10.96 -16.08 0.38
CA GLN A 145 10.60 -15.44 1.64
C GLN A 145 11.78 -14.70 2.26
N GLN A 146 12.95 -15.35 2.35
CA GLN A 146 14.16 -14.73 2.88
C GLN A 146 14.61 -13.53 2.03
N ALA A 147 14.52 -13.63 0.70
CA ALA A 147 14.83 -12.52 -0.20
C ALA A 147 13.88 -11.32 0.02
N THR A 148 12.58 -11.57 0.18
CA THR A 148 11.60 -10.52 0.50
C THR A 148 11.90 -9.88 1.86
N GLN A 149 12.20 -10.66 2.90
CA GLN A 149 12.58 -10.13 4.22
C GLN A 149 13.87 -9.29 4.17
N ASN A 150 14.87 -9.72 3.40
CA ASN A 150 16.09 -8.94 3.16
C ASN A 150 15.78 -7.61 2.46
N ALA A 151 14.92 -7.61 1.44
CA ALA A 151 14.51 -6.41 0.73
C ALA A 151 13.78 -5.42 1.65
N PHE A 152 12.92 -5.91 2.56
CA PHE A 152 12.29 -5.08 3.59
C PHE A 152 13.31 -4.43 4.53
N ARG A 153 14.27 -5.20 5.05
CA ARG A 153 15.33 -4.66 5.92
C ARG A 153 16.13 -3.57 5.21
N GLN A 154 16.54 -3.83 3.97
CA GLN A 154 17.27 -2.85 3.16
C GLN A 154 16.44 -1.59 2.89
N TRP A 155 15.13 -1.75 2.64
CA TRP A 155 14.23 -0.63 2.45
C TRP A 155 14.14 0.23 3.73
N LEU A 156 13.91 -0.40 4.88
CA LEU A 156 13.76 0.27 6.17
C LEU A 156 15.04 1.03 6.57
N HIS A 157 16.20 0.36 6.54
CA HIS A 157 17.49 1.00 6.82
C HIS A 157 17.84 2.11 5.82
N GLY A 158 17.41 1.97 4.58
CA GLY A 158 17.64 2.94 3.51
C GLY A 158 16.73 4.17 3.56
N LEU A 159 15.74 4.22 4.48
CA LEU A 159 14.88 5.40 4.61
C LEU A 159 15.64 6.58 5.24
N PRO A 160 15.48 7.80 4.70
CA PRO A 160 15.91 9.02 5.37
C PRO A 160 15.24 9.16 6.74
N PRO A 161 15.91 9.75 7.75
CA PRO A 161 15.38 9.85 9.12
C PRO A 161 13.95 10.41 9.21
N ARG A 162 13.64 11.44 8.42
CA ARG A 162 12.31 12.07 8.39
C ARG A 162 11.18 11.20 7.87
N LEU A 163 11.49 10.14 7.11
CA LEU A 163 10.49 9.20 6.61
C LEU A 163 10.31 8.01 7.53
N ARG A 164 11.18 7.79 8.52
CA ARG A 164 11.05 6.70 9.51
C ARG A 164 9.95 7.00 10.52
N LEU A 165 9.30 5.97 11.05
CA LEU A 165 8.29 6.13 12.11
C LEU A 165 8.90 6.47 13.48
N PHE A 166 10.12 6.01 13.74
CA PHE A 166 10.80 6.21 15.01
C PHE A 166 12.22 6.74 14.77
N THR A 167 12.69 7.59 15.69
CA THR A 167 14.10 7.89 15.84
C THR A 167 14.74 6.82 16.72
N LEU A 168 15.91 6.33 16.29
CA LEU A 168 16.74 5.39 17.03
C LEU A 168 17.75 6.21 17.83
N ASP A 169 17.38 6.63 19.04
CA ASP A 169 18.34 7.17 20.00
C ASP A 169 18.73 6.05 20.98
N SER A 170 19.96 6.12 21.51
CA SER A 170 20.85 5.02 21.92
C SER A 170 20.29 3.95 22.88
N GLU A 171 19.08 4.09 23.44
CA GLU A 171 18.37 3.07 24.22
C GLU A 171 16.83 3.10 24.04
N ALA A 172 16.26 4.11 23.36
CA ALA A 172 14.82 4.33 23.30
C ALA A 172 14.32 4.58 21.87
N LYS A 173 13.26 3.87 21.48
CA LYS A 173 12.56 4.08 20.21
C LYS A 173 11.49 5.13 20.39
N ILE A 174 11.79 6.36 19.96
CA ILE A 174 10.89 7.52 20.14
C ILE A 174 10.11 7.73 18.84
N PRO A 175 8.76 7.80 18.88
CA PRO A 175 7.97 8.12 17.69
C PRO A 175 8.37 9.47 17.09
N ASN A 176 8.54 9.50 15.77
CA ASN A 176 8.77 10.73 15.03
C ASN A 176 7.50 11.56 14.92
N ILE A 177 7.70 12.87 14.71
CA ILE A 177 6.64 13.84 14.43
C ILE A 177 5.78 13.32 13.27
N TYR A 178 4.47 13.53 13.38
CA TYR A 178 3.51 13.14 12.35
C TYR A 178 3.90 13.67 10.97
N ASN A 179 3.97 12.75 10.01
CA ASN A 179 4.23 13.04 8.61
C ASN A 179 3.37 12.10 7.76
N LEU A 180 2.43 12.68 7.00
CA LEU A 180 1.47 11.90 6.21
C LEU A 180 2.15 10.94 5.22
N GLU A 181 3.17 11.40 4.50
CA GLU A 181 3.89 10.57 3.51
C GLU A 181 4.64 9.40 4.17
N SER A 182 5.24 9.62 5.34
CA SER A 182 5.83 8.55 6.17
C SER A 182 4.78 7.51 6.55
N ARG A 183 3.58 7.94 7.00
CA ARG A 183 2.49 7.02 7.35
C ARG A 183 2.00 6.23 6.14
N GLN A 184 1.84 6.88 4.99
CA GLN A 184 1.46 6.20 3.74
C GLN A 184 2.47 5.10 3.36
N LEU A 185 3.77 5.40 3.39
CA LEU A 185 4.84 4.42 3.09
C LEU A 185 4.79 3.22 4.04
N HIS A 186 4.60 3.46 5.34
CA HIS A 186 4.59 2.39 6.33
C HIS A 186 3.30 1.57 6.31
N VAL A 187 2.16 2.14 5.90
CA VAL A 187 0.95 1.35 5.61
C VAL A 187 1.24 0.34 4.51
N VAL A 188 1.89 0.74 3.42
CA VAL A 188 2.27 -0.21 2.35
C VAL A 188 3.25 -1.26 2.87
N PHE A 189 4.23 -0.88 3.69
CA PHE A 189 5.16 -1.81 4.33
C PHE A 189 4.43 -2.88 5.17
N PHE A 190 3.56 -2.47 6.10
CA PHE A 190 2.86 -3.40 6.99
C PHE A 190 1.82 -4.24 6.24
N VAL A 191 1.12 -3.69 5.24
CA VAL A 191 0.24 -4.49 4.37
C VAL A 191 1.04 -5.55 3.61
N THR A 192 2.21 -5.19 3.09
CA THR A 192 3.08 -6.16 2.41
C THR A 192 3.54 -7.26 3.37
N LEU A 193 3.81 -6.90 4.64
CA LEU A 193 4.15 -7.86 5.69
C LEU A 193 2.99 -8.80 6.02
N ILE A 194 1.76 -8.29 6.09
CA ILE A 194 0.54 -9.12 6.26
C ILE A 194 0.38 -10.10 5.10
N ILE A 195 0.58 -9.64 3.85
CA ILE A 195 0.53 -10.50 2.66
C ILE A 195 1.63 -11.59 2.73
N LEU A 196 2.82 -11.23 3.22
CA LEU A 196 3.93 -12.16 3.36
C LEU A 196 3.59 -13.31 4.33
N THR A 197 2.93 -13.00 5.44
CA THR A 197 2.69 -13.93 6.55
C THR A 197 1.40 -14.74 6.41
N ASN A 198 0.34 -14.14 5.85
CA ASN A 198 -1.01 -14.73 5.90
C ASN A 198 -1.42 -15.41 4.59
N ALA A 199 -0.50 -15.61 3.65
CA ALA A 199 -0.82 -16.13 2.33
C ALA A 199 -1.39 -17.56 2.33
N ASP A 200 -1.00 -18.41 3.28
CA ASP A 200 -1.45 -19.80 3.34
C ASP A 200 -2.76 -19.94 4.13
N ASN A 201 -3.08 -18.97 4.99
CA ASN A 201 -4.38 -18.83 5.65
C ASN A 201 -4.65 -17.35 5.97
N PRO A 202 -5.48 -16.65 5.17
CA PRO A 202 -5.80 -15.23 5.38
C PRO A 202 -6.49 -14.96 6.73
N LEU A 203 -7.09 -15.98 7.32
CA LEU A 203 -7.73 -15.94 8.64
C LEU A 203 -6.79 -16.43 9.74
N ALA A 204 -5.55 -16.83 9.45
CA ALA A 204 -4.56 -17.09 10.49
C ALA A 204 -4.04 -15.76 11.03
N ALA A 205 -4.29 -15.52 12.31
CA ALA A 205 -3.80 -14.37 13.06
C ALA A 205 -2.33 -14.59 13.46
N SER A 206 -1.42 -14.67 12.48
CA SER A 206 0.00 -14.72 12.80
C SER A 206 0.37 -13.50 13.64
N VAL A 207 1.18 -13.65 14.69
CA VAL A 207 1.56 -12.52 15.57
C VAL A 207 2.16 -11.37 14.77
N THR A 208 2.95 -11.68 13.74
CA THR A 208 3.48 -10.68 12.80
C THR A 208 2.37 -9.88 12.09
N SER A 209 1.33 -10.54 11.60
CA SER A 209 0.20 -9.85 10.97
C SER A 209 -0.62 -9.03 11.96
N LEU A 210 -0.76 -9.49 13.21
CA LEU A 210 -1.49 -8.76 14.26
C LEU A 210 -0.79 -7.47 14.65
N ILE A 211 0.51 -7.53 14.90
CA ILE A 211 1.33 -6.35 15.20
C ILE A 211 1.30 -5.38 14.03
N ALA A 212 1.48 -5.87 12.79
CA ALA A 212 1.41 -5.05 11.59
C ALA A 212 0.04 -4.36 11.44
N SER A 213 -1.06 -5.08 11.67
CA SER A 213 -2.42 -4.52 11.66
C SER A 213 -2.63 -3.47 12.75
N SER A 214 -2.08 -3.68 13.95
CA SER A 214 -2.17 -2.73 15.06
C SER A 214 -1.41 -1.43 14.76
N PHE A 215 -0.23 -1.50 14.16
CA PHE A 215 0.46 -0.30 13.66
C PHE A 215 -0.39 0.43 12.60
N ILE A 216 -0.99 -0.29 11.65
CA ILE A 216 -1.89 0.32 10.65
C ILE A 216 -3.07 1.01 11.32
N ALA A 217 -3.68 0.40 12.34
CA ALA A 217 -4.80 0.98 13.08
C ALA A 217 -4.42 2.31 13.76
N SER A 218 -3.26 2.36 14.42
CA SER A 218 -2.74 3.60 15.01
C SER A 218 -2.44 4.67 13.96
N MET A 219 -1.82 4.30 12.83
CA MET A 219 -1.54 5.25 11.76
C MET A 219 -2.83 5.80 11.11
N PHE A 220 -3.87 4.99 10.97
CA PHE A 220 -5.18 5.47 10.51
C PHE A 220 -5.82 6.43 11.51
N ALA A 221 -5.74 6.14 12.81
CA ALA A 221 -6.23 7.06 13.84
C ALA A 221 -5.47 8.40 13.82
N GLU A 222 -4.12 8.37 13.71
CA GLU A 222 -3.30 9.59 13.57
C GLU A 222 -3.69 10.41 12.33
N MET A 223 -3.85 9.76 11.16
CA MET A 223 -4.25 10.44 9.92
C MET A 223 -5.68 10.99 9.99
N GLN A 224 -6.57 10.33 10.73
CA GLN A 224 -7.94 10.78 10.96
C GLN A 224 -7.98 12.01 11.88
N GLU A 225 -7.24 11.98 12.99
CA GLU A 225 -7.11 13.10 13.92
C GLU A 225 -6.50 14.33 13.24
N ALA A 226 -5.54 14.12 12.34
CA ALA A 226 -4.95 15.18 11.53
C ALA A 226 -5.87 15.70 10.39
N GLY A 227 -7.01 15.06 10.14
CA GLY A 227 -7.92 15.41 9.03
C GLY A 227 -7.38 15.09 7.64
N ASP A 228 -6.43 14.16 7.54
CA ASP A 228 -5.69 13.85 6.31
C ASP A 228 -6.21 12.60 5.57
N LEU A 229 -7.14 11.82 6.14
CA LEU A 229 -7.67 10.60 5.49
C LEU A 229 -8.22 10.87 4.09
N GLN A 230 -8.88 12.02 3.89
CA GLN A 230 -9.40 12.41 2.59
C GLN A 230 -8.30 12.66 1.55
N ARG A 231 -7.03 12.86 1.93
CA ARG A 231 -5.91 13.02 1.00
C ARG A 231 -5.38 11.69 0.50
N LEU A 232 -5.74 10.58 1.14
CA LEU A 232 -5.32 9.23 0.75
C LEU A 232 -5.97 8.81 -0.58
N GLY A 233 -5.25 7.98 -1.33
CA GLY A 233 -5.78 7.38 -2.56
C GLY A 233 -6.78 6.24 -2.31
N PRO A 234 -7.57 5.83 -3.32
CA PRO A 234 -8.57 4.77 -3.17
C PRO A 234 -8.00 3.40 -2.77
N ILE A 235 -6.71 3.14 -3.02
CA ILE A 235 -6.02 1.91 -2.60
C ILE A 235 -6.05 1.69 -1.08
N PHE A 236 -6.18 2.76 -0.29
CA PHE A 236 -6.24 2.64 1.16
C PHE A 236 -7.47 1.87 1.65
N ALA A 237 -8.53 1.74 0.84
CA ALA A 237 -9.64 0.83 1.11
C ALA A 237 -9.18 -0.64 1.19
N PHE A 238 -8.31 -1.07 0.28
CA PHE A 238 -7.72 -2.40 0.31
C PHE A 238 -6.75 -2.54 1.50
N HIS A 239 -5.97 -1.51 1.82
CA HIS A 239 -5.09 -1.54 2.99
C HIS A 239 -5.88 -1.69 4.30
N SER A 240 -7.02 -1.01 4.44
CA SER A 240 -7.96 -1.20 5.55
C SER A 240 -8.46 -2.64 5.61
N LEU A 241 -8.89 -3.21 4.48
CA LEU A 241 -9.35 -4.61 4.43
C LEU A 241 -8.23 -5.59 4.85
N ALA A 242 -7.03 -5.45 4.28
CA ALA A 242 -5.89 -6.31 4.57
C ALA A 242 -5.52 -6.29 6.07
N ALA A 243 -5.58 -5.11 6.70
CA ALA A 243 -5.28 -4.95 8.12
C ALA A 243 -6.44 -5.39 9.05
N ALA A 244 -7.70 -5.25 8.61
CA ALA A 244 -8.87 -5.63 9.39
C ALA A 244 -9.02 -7.15 9.55
N LEU A 245 -8.65 -7.95 8.54
CA LEU A 245 -8.83 -9.41 8.56
C LEU A 245 -8.05 -10.12 9.69
N PRO A 246 -6.75 -9.84 9.93
CA PRO A 246 -6.03 -10.39 11.08
C PRO A 246 -6.67 -10.00 12.41
N LEU A 247 -7.10 -8.75 12.57
CA LEU A 247 -7.72 -8.25 13.81
C LEU A 247 -9.07 -8.92 14.08
N LEU A 248 -9.87 -9.17 13.03
CA LEU A 248 -11.10 -9.95 13.17
C LEU A 248 -10.79 -11.36 13.66
N SER A 249 -9.79 -12.02 13.08
CA SER A 249 -9.42 -13.36 13.51
C SER A 249 -8.96 -13.41 14.98
N ALA A 250 -8.18 -12.41 15.42
CA ALA A 250 -7.71 -12.29 16.80
C ALA A 250 -8.79 -11.97 17.84
N GLN A 251 -9.98 -11.48 17.45
CA GLN A 251 -11.08 -11.28 18.40
C GLN A 251 -11.58 -12.61 19.02
N ARG A 252 -11.23 -13.76 18.44
CA ARG A 252 -11.52 -15.10 19.00
C ARG A 252 -10.50 -15.55 20.06
N LEU A 253 -9.44 -14.78 20.27
CA LEU A 253 -8.36 -15.08 21.22
C LEU A 253 -8.55 -14.21 22.48
N PRO A 254 -8.92 -14.79 23.63
CA PRO A 254 -9.23 -14.03 24.85
C PRO A 254 -8.12 -13.05 25.25
N SER A 255 -6.86 -13.45 25.14
CA SER A 255 -5.68 -12.64 25.49
C SER A 255 -5.57 -11.28 24.78
N VAL A 256 -5.99 -11.20 23.52
CA VAL A 256 -5.82 -10.01 22.66
C VAL A 256 -7.14 -9.45 22.11
N SER A 257 -8.28 -10.08 22.42
CA SER A 257 -9.58 -9.77 21.82
C SER A 257 -9.98 -8.31 21.99
N SER A 258 -9.80 -7.74 23.18
CA SER A 258 -10.17 -6.34 23.46
C SER A 258 -9.33 -5.35 22.63
N CYS A 259 -8.02 -5.52 22.59
CA CYS A 259 -7.11 -4.70 21.79
C CYS A 259 -7.39 -4.85 20.29
N ALA A 260 -7.58 -6.08 19.82
CA ALA A 260 -7.89 -6.35 18.42
C ALA A 260 -9.25 -5.75 17.99
N ALA A 261 -10.25 -5.75 18.88
CA ALA A 261 -11.53 -5.09 18.64
C ALA A 261 -11.39 -3.57 18.55
N ALA A 262 -10.63 -2.96 19.47
CA ALA A 262 -10.39 -1.52 19.47
C ALA A 262 -9.63 -1.07 18.21
N ASP A 263 -8.58 -1.80 17.82
CA ASP A 263 -7.81 -1.50 16.61
C ASP A 263 -8.65 -1.74 15.34
N PHE A 264 -9.50 -2.77 15.31
CA PHE A 264 -10.45 -2.96 14.21
C PHE A 264 -11.38 -1.75 14.07
N ASP A 265 -11.88 -1.20 15.19
CA ASP A 265 -12.80 -0.06 15.17
C ASP A 265 -12.14 1.22 14.64
N LYS A 266 -10.85 1.44 14.91
CA LYS A 266 -10.06 2.52 14.28
C LYS A 266 -10.01 2.36 12.76
N ILE A 267 -9.67 1.16 12.28
CA ILE A 267 -9.59 0.87 10.83
C ILE A 267 -10.97 1.04 10.17
N TYR A 268 -12.02 0.54 10.81
CA TYR A 268 -13.37 0.62 10.30
C TYR A 268 -13.87 2.06 10.21
N SER A 269 -13.62 2.87 11.24
CA SER A 269 -13.95 4.30 11.23
C SER A 269 -13.22 5.04 10.10
N ALA A 270 -11.92 4.81 9.94
CA ALA A 270 -11.15 5.41 8.84
C ALA A 270 -11.68 4.98 7.46
N LEU A 271 -12.08 3.72 7.30
CA LEU A 271 -12.68 3.22 6.07
C LEU A 271 -14.03 3.89 5.77
N GLN A 272 -14.85 4.17 6.79
CA GLN A 272 -16.11 4.90 6.61
C GLN A 272 -15.85 6.32 6.07
N GLU A 273 -14.87 7.04 6.63
CA GLU A 273 -14.50 8.36 6.15
C GLU A 273 -13.95 8.32 4.71
N LEU A 274 -13.09 7.34 4.40
CA LEU A 274 -12.61 7.11 3.02
C LEU A 274 -13.76 6.85 2.04
N ALA A 275 -14.83 6.18 2.48
CA ALA A 275 -16.01 5.85 1.68
C ALA A 275 -16.92 7.05 1.35
N GLU A 276 -16.73 8.18 2.05
CA GLU A 276 -17.37 9.45 1.70
C GLU A 276 -16.84 10.00 0.37
N LYS A 277 -15.54 9.83 0.12
CA LYS A 277 -14.86 10.33 -1.09
C LYS A 277 -14.70 9.26 -2.16
N TRP A 278 -14.33 8.05 -1.80
CA TRP A 278 -14.00 6.98 -2.72
C TRP A 278 -15.09 5.91 -2.74
N GLY A 279 -15.82 5.80 -3.86
CA GLY A 279 -16.86 4.77 -4.03
C GLY A 279 -16.34 3.34 -3.82
N SER A 280 -15.08 3.08 -4.20
CA SER A 280 -14.40 1.79 -3.97
C SER A 280 -14.23 1.41 -2.49
N ALA A 281 -14.22 2.37 -1.57
CA ALA A 281 -14.13 2.11 -0.13
C ALA A 281 -15.46 1.66 0.49
N ARG A 282 -16.59 1.80 -0.23
CA ARG A 282 -17.90 1.34 0.25
C ARG A 282 -18.04 -0.18 0.22
N GLY A 283 -17.46 -0.83 -0.78
CA GLY A 283 -17.56 -2.28 -1.00
C GLY A 283 -17.16 -3.12 0.22
N PRO A 284 -16.01 -2.83 0.88
CA PRO A 284 -15.57 -3.61 2.04
C PRO A 284 -16.37 -3.37 3.34
N LEU A 285 -17.16 -2.30 3.49
CA LEU A 285 -17.80 -1.94 4.76
C LEU A 285 -18.77 -3.01 5.28
N GLU A 286 -19.75 -3.39 4.46
CA GLU A 286 -20.79 -4.36 4.85
C GLU A 286 -20.21 -5.77 5.09
N PRO A 287 -19.35 -6.32 4.20
CA PRO A 287 -18.69 -7.59 4.45
C PRO A 287 -17.87 -7.62 5.75
N LEU A 288 -17.14 -6.54 6.08
CA LEU A 288 -16.36 -6.46 7.31
C LEU A 288 -17.24 -6.44 8.56
N MET A 289 -18.35 -5.70 8.54
CA MET A 289 -19.30 -5.70 9.67
C MET A 289 -19.96 -7.06 9.86
N THR A 290 -20.39 -7.68 8.77
CA THR A 290 -20.97 -9.04 8.78
C THR A 290 -19.95 -10.05 9.32
N ALA A 291 -18.67 -9.96 8.92
CA ALA A 291 -17.60 -10.80 9.46
C ALA A 291 -17.34 -10.56 10.96
N LYS A 292 -17.37 -9.30 11.42
CA LYS A 292 -17.26 -8.95 12.85
C LYS A 292 -18.37 -9.59 13.68
N GLN A 293 -19.61 -9.51 13.21
CA GLN A 293 -20.76 -10.11 13.89
C GLN A 293 -20.64 -11.64 13.99
N ARG A 294 -20.23 -12.30 12.89
CA ARG A 294 -20.00 -13.76 12.88
C ARG A 294 -18.91 -14.18 13.87
N THR A 295 -17.84 -13.38 13.94
CA THR A 295 -16.71 -13.65 14.84
C THR A 295 -17.13 -13.58 16.30
N ARG A 296 -18.02 -12.64 16.68
CA ARG A 296 -18.57 -12.54 18.04
C ARG A 296 -19.43 -13.73 18.46
N VAL A 297 -20.05 -14.41 17.50
CA VAL A 297 -20.94 -15.57 17.74
C VAL A 297 -20.16 -16.89 17.70
N ALA A 298 -18.99 -16.91 17.06
CA ALA A 298 -18.13 -18.08 17.01
C ALA A 298 -17.53 -18.42 18.38
N ALA A 299 -17.33 -19.71 18.64
CA ALA A 299 -16.69 -20.17 19.87
C ALA A 299 -15.27 -19.60 20.03
N GLU A 300 -14.91 -19.29 21.27
CA GLU A 300 -13.55 -18.88 21.63
C GLU A 300 -12.54 -19.95 21.23
N SER A 301 -11.41 -19.51 20.69
CA SER A 301 -10.30 -20.39 20.37
C SER A 301 -9.38 -20.51 21.59
N SER A 302 -8.70 -21.64 21.71
CA SER A 302 -7.59 -21.79 22.66
C SER A 302 -6.51 -20.72 22.37
N ASP A 303 -6.02 -20.06 23.43
CA ASP A 303 -4.96 -19.03 23.39
C ASP A 303 -3.58 -19.66 23.09
N LEU A 304 -3.38 -20.09 21.84
CA LEU A 304 -2.07 -20.52 21.34
C LEU A 304 -1.58 -19.52 20.29
N LEU A 305 -1.06 -18.39 20.77
CA LEU A 305 -0.29 -17.47 19.95
C LEU A 305 1.17 -17.92 19.92
N GLU A 306 1.62 -18.41 18.77
CA GLU A 306 3.04 -18.74 18.58
C GLU A 306 3.91 -17.47 18.62
N SER A 307 5.04 -17.53 19.31
CA SER A 307 6.01 -16.43 19.34
C SER A 307 6.54 -16.09 17.95
N ILE A 308 6.81 -14.81 17.69
CA ILE A 308 7.39 -14.36 16.42
C ILE A 308 8.75 -15.04 16.21
N LEU A 309 8.89 -15.75 15.08
CA LEU A 309 10.17 -16.34 14.70
C LEU A 309 11.23 -15.25 14.46
N PRO A 310 12.52 -15.51 14.79
CA PRO A 310 13.60 -14.53 14.69
C PRO A 310 13.64 -13.68 13.40
N PRO A 311 13.52 -14.24 12.18
CA PRO A 311 13.64 -13.45 10.96
C PRO A 311 12.51 -12.42 10.77
N SER A 312 11.33 -12.65 11.36
CA SER A 312 10.23 -11.69 11.35
C SER A 312 10.33 -10.67 12.49
N ARG A 313 10.99 -11.04 13.59
CA ARG A 313 11.23 -10.14 14.73
C ARG A 313 12.13 -8.97 14.34
N ASP A 314 13.16 -9.25 13.54
CA ASP A 314 14.10 -8.25 13.05
C ASP A 314 13.42 -7.18 12.17
N LEU A 315 12.30 -7.51 11.51
CA LEU A 315 11.53 -6.52 10.73
C LEU A 315 10.84 -5.48 11.60
N PHE A 316 10.74 -5.74 12.92
CA PHE A 316 10.24 -4.78 13.89
C PHE A 316 11.32 -4.13 14.75
N SER A 317 12.61 -4.37 14.45
CA SER A 317 13.72 -3.86 15.25
C SER A 317 13.74 -2.33 15.36
N GLU A 318 13.20 -1.61 14.37
CA GLU A 318 13.14 -0.15 14.38
C GLU A 318 11.86 0.44 14.99
N PHE A 319 10.83 -0.36 15.30
CA PHE A 319 9.56 0.15 15.84
C PHE A 319 9.46 -0.01 17.36
N GLY A 320 8.90 1.00 18.02
CA GLY A 320 8.58 0.99 19.46
C GLY A 320 7.16 0.49 19.76
N SER A 321 6.94 0.06 21.01
CA SER A 321 5.64 -0.44 21.47
C SER A 321 4.59 0.66 21.68
N SER A 322 4.99 1.92 21.81
CA SER A 322 4.10 3.04 22.17
C SER A 322 2.95 3.29 21.19
N THR A 323 3.08 2.84 19.94
CA THR A 323 2.06 3.01 18.89
C THR A 323 1.42 1.68 18.45
N CYS A 324 1.69 0.57 19.15
CA CYS A 324 1.13 -0.74 18.84
C CYS A 324 0.49 -1.34 20.08
N SER A 325 -0.84 -1.50 20.06
CA SER A 325 -1.60 -2.05 21.19
C SER A 325 -1.42 -3.56 21.37
N LEU A 326 -0.96 -4.24 20.31
CA LEU A 326 -0.75 -5.70 20.23
C LEU A 326 0.74 -6.09 20.26
N TRP A 327 1.63 -5.20 20.74
CA TRP A 327 3.08 -5.42 20.75
C TRP A 327 3.52 -6.58 21.67
#